data_AF-H3H4M7-F1
#
_entry.id   AF-H3H4M7-F1
#
_cell.length_a   1.000
_cell.length_b   1.000
_cell.length_c   1.000
_cell.angle_alpha   90.00
_cell.angle_beta   90.00
_cell.angle_gamma   90.00
#
_symmetry.space_group_name_H-M   'P 1'
#
loop_
_entity.id
_entity.type
_entity.pdbx_description
1 polymer ?
#
loop_
_entity_poly.entity_id
_entity_poly.type
_entity_poly.pdbx_seq_one_letter_code
_entity_poly.pdbx_strand_id
1 'polypeptide(L)'
;MIGASDQDKRSIKARQEALRAMQWTAPSSEFKDGGMTAYDDMRGEDAHPVAELREVCHSPVLTFLYFMPKSLWVAITEQTNRYAVQQVDRRAEEQHAKQREGRRETVQQIRRRLKSKKGYDTYEILHEVGLLVARMLCPQQRRFAAHWSMVEDGAVPVGNFGRYMSRNRCTNILRDLHFVDNEAPRTHDKLWKLRPVVNSLQQRFLAGWLKMLNS
;
A
#
# COMPACT_ATOMS: atom_id res chain seq x y z
N MET A 1 -17.74 7.96 -35.53
CA MET A 1 -18.36 7.86 -34.18
C MET A 1 -17.33 8.27 -33.13
N ILE A 2 -17.38 9.53 -32.69
CA ILE A 2 -16.50 10.16 -31.71
C ILE A 2 -17.42 10.55 -30.55
N GLY A 3 -17.37 9.83 -29.42
CA GLY A 3 -18.32 10.09 -28.32
C GLY A 3 -17.91 9.51 -26.98
N ALA A 4 -17.28 8.33 -26.96
CA ALA A 4 -16.94 7.66 -25.71
C ALA A 4 -15.73 8.29 -24.96
N SER A 5 -14.73 8.85 -25.66
CA SER A 5 -13.50 9.35 -25.01
C SER A 5 -13.65 10.71 -24.32
N ASP A 6 -14.56 11.54 -24.80
CA ASP A 6 -14.76 12.88 -24.23
C ASP A 6 -15.63 12.86 -22.99
N GLN A 7 -16.53 11.88 -22.89
CA GLN A 7 -17.35 11.65 -21.71
C GLN A 7 -16.49 11.19 -20.52
N ASP A 8 -15.47 10.36 -20.78
CA ASP A 8 -14.51 9.90 -19.76
C ASP A 8 -13.62 11.05 -19.27
N LYS A 9 -13.11 11.90 -20.17
CA LYS A 9 -12.34 13.11 -19.81
C LYS A 9 -13.17 14.11 -19.00
N ARG A 10 -14.44 14.30 -19.37
CA ARG A 10 -15.38 15.15 -18.60
C ARG A 10 -15.63 14.58 -17.21
N SER A 11 -15.78 13.25 -17.08
CA SER A 11 -15.97 12.60 -15.78
C SER A 11 -14.76 12.76 -14.85
N ILE A 12 -13.54 12.65 -15.40
CA ILE A 12 -12.29 12.87 -14.66
C ILE A 12 -12.18 14.32 -14.21
N LYS A 13 -12.50 15.28 -15.09
CA LYS A 13 -12.46 16.71 -14.78
C LYS A 13 -13.49 17.07 -13.71
N ALA A 14 -14.72 16.57 -13.84
CA ALA A 14 -15.78 16.77 -12.87
C ALA A 14 -15.41 16.20 -11.49
N ARG A 15 -14.77 15.02 -11.44
CA ARG A 15 -14.28 14.44 -10.18
C ARG A 15 -13.14 15.26 -9.57
N GLN A 16 -12.23 15.80 -10.38
CA GLN A 16 -11.17 16.70 -9.89
C GLN A 16 -11.74 18.02 -9.36
N GLU A 17 -12.72 18.59 -10.04
CA GLU A 17 -13.42 19.80 -9.60
C GLU A 17 -14.20 19.54 -8.31
N ALA A 18 -14.89 18.40 -8.19
CA ALA A 18 -15.55 18.00 -6.96
C ALA A 18 -14.58 17.84 -5.78
N LEU A 19 -13.40 17.24 -6.00
CA LEU A 19 -12.36 17.12 -4.96
C LEU A 19 -11.75 18.47 -4.57
N ARG A 20 -11.65 19.43 -5.50
CA ARG A 20 -11.17 20.78 -5.23
C ARG A 20 -12.21 21.65 -4.52
N ALA A 21 -13.48 21.48 -4.87
CA ALA A 21 -14.61 22.19 -4.29
C ALA A 21 -15.06 21.58 -2.95
N MET A 22 -14.58 20.37 -2.63
CA MET A 22 -14.82 19.73 -1.34
C MET A 22 -14.20 20.61 -0.25
N GLN A 23 -15.07 21.34 0.46
CA GLN A 23 -14.71 22.01 1.69
C GLN A 23 -14.46 20.92 2.72
N TRP A 24 -13.18 20.60 2.91
CA TRP A 24 -12.77 19.75 4.02
C TRP A 24 -13.29 20.40 5.30
N THR A 25 -13.91 19.59 6.16
CA THR A 25 -14.10 19.99 7.55
C THR A 25 -12.75 20.42 8.09
N ALA A 26 -12.73 21.53 8.84
CA ALA A 26 -11.51 21.99 9.48
C ALA A 26 -10.83 20.79 10.16
N PRO A 27 -9.51 20.58 9.97
CA PRO A 27 -8.82 19.47 10.61
C PRO A 27 -9.13 19.52 12.10
N SER A 28 -9.93 18.56 12.55
CA SER A 28 -10.27 18.45 13.96
C SER A 28 -9.02 17.89 14.65
N SER A 29 -8.42 18.69 15.53
CA SER A 29 -7.48 18.19 16.53
C SER A 29 -8.20 17.35 17.60
N GLU A 30 -9.53 17.50 17.70
CA GLU A 30 -10.37 16.60 18.46
C GLU A 30 -10.56 15.31 17.66
N PHE A 31 -9.58 14.41 17.76
CA PHE A 31 -9.89 13.00 17.65
C PHE A 31 -10.90 12.72 18.75
N LYS A 32 -12.14 12.38 18.38
CA LYS A 32 -13.04 11.73 19.33
C LYS A 32 -12.36 10.43 19.71
N ASP A 33 -11.71 10.47 20.86
CA ASP A 33 -11.18 9.30 21.51
C ASP A 33 -12.38 8.39 21.75
N GLY A 34 -12.61 7.46 20.83
CA GLY A 34 -13.71 6.53 20.91
C GLY A 34 -13.39 5.51 21.99
N GLY A 35 -13.22 5.96 23.23
CA GLY A 35 -12.72 5.17 24.36
C GLY A 35 -11.48 4.36 24.01
N MET A 36 -10.59 4.85 23.12
CA MET A 36 -9.44 4.07 22.68
C MET A 36 -8.27 4.36 23.61
N THR A 37 -8.37 3.87 24.85
CA THR A 37 -7.39 4.01 25.93
C THR A 37 -6.05 3.30 25.68
N ALA A 38 -5.80 2.85 24.44
CA ALA A 38 -4.66 2.00 24.09
C ALA A 38 -3.31 2.68 24.33
N TYR A 39 -3.30 4.01 24.45
CA TYR A 39 -2.09 4.83 24.51
C TYR A 39 -2.13 5.93 25.59
N ASP A 40 -3.12 5.94 26.47
CA ASP A 40 -3.22 6.95 27.54
C ASP A 40 -1.95 6.96 28.40
N ASP A 41 -1.39 5.79 28.64
CA ASP A 41 -0.17 5.60 29.43
C ASP A 41 1.13 5.92 28.66
N MET A 42 1.06 6.25 27.37
CA MET A 42 2.23 6.67 26.57
C MET A 42 2.33 8.19 26.44
N ARG A 43 1.43 8.95 27.08
CA ARG A 43 1.48 10.43 27.09
C ARG A 43 2.36 11.01 28.20
N GLY A 44 2.92 10.18 29.08
CA GLY A 44 3.84 10.60 30.15
C GLY A 44 5.30 10.70 29.70
N GLU A 45 6.09 11.54 30.38
CA GLU A 45 7.51 11.81 30.10
C GLU A 45 8.45 10.62 30.34
N ASP A 46 7.94 9.48 30.84
CA ASP A 46 8.74 8.36 31.37
C ASP A 46 8.66 7.06 30.53
N ALA A 47 8.41 7.17 29.22
CA ALA A 47 8.49 6.02 28.31
C ALA A 47 9.93 5.81 27.82
N HIS A 48 10.48 4.62 28.03
CA HIS A 48 11.84 4.27 27.58
C HIS A 48 11.84 3.05 26.67
N PRO A 49 12.66 3.02 25.60
CA PRO A 49 12.69 1.87 24.71
C PRO A 49 13.22 0.66 25.46
N VAL A 50 12.63 -0.51 25.22
CA VAL A 50 13.12 -1.80 25.74
C VAL A 50 14.53 -2.10 25.20
N ALA A 51 15.26 -3.00 25.86
CA ALA A 51 16.63 -3.36 25.47
C ALA A 51 16.70 -3.81 24.00
N GLU A 52 15.75 -4.65 23.55
CA GLU A 52 15.72 -5.14 22.17
C GLU A 52 15.53 -4.01 21.15
N LEU A 53 14.74 -2.98 21.49
CA LEU A 53 14.54 -1.83 20.61
C LEU A 53 15.79 -0.94 20.57
N ARG A 54 16.48 -0.76 21.70
CA ARG A 54 17.77 -0.03 21.76
C ARG A 54 18.85 -0.73 20.95
N GLU A 55 18.88 -2.05 20.97
CA GLU A 55 19.84 -2.84 20.18
C GLU A 55 19.67 -2.64 18.68
N VAL A 56 18.47 -2.34 18.18
CA VAL A 56 18.23 -2.19 16.73
C VAL A 56 18.11 -0.73 16.28
N CYS A 57 18.06 0.24 17.20
CA CYS A 57 17.74 1.63 16.89
C CYS A 57 18.77 2.30 15.95
N HIS A 58 20.01 1.82 15.96
CA HIS A 58 21.09 2.32 15.09
C HIS A 58 20.92 1.92 13.61
N SER A 59 19.99 1.02 13.30
CA SER A 59 19.65 0.62 11.93
C SER A 59 18.19 0.96 11.63
N PRO A 60 17.91 1.89 10.70
CA PRO A 60 16.55 2.22 10.29
C PRO A 60 15.77 1.01 9.78
N VAL A 61 16.45 0.09 9.09
CA VAL A 61 15.83 -1.14 8.56
C VAL A 61 15.50 -2.12 9.68
N LEU A 62 16.40 -2.33 10.65
CA LEU A 62 16.11 -3.23 11.77
C LEU A 62 15.02 -2.64 12.68
N THR A 63 15.03 -1.32 12.90
CA THR A 63 13.98 -0.62 13.62
C THR A 63 12.62 -0.74 12.91
N PHE A 64 12.60 -0.59 11.58
CA PHE A 64 11.40 -0.81 10.79
C PHE A 64 10.86 -2.23 10.94
N LEU A 65 11.74 -3.24 10.84
CA LEU A 65 11.38 -4.65 11.03
C LEU A 65 11.03 -5.00 12.48
N TYR A 66 11.47 -4.21 13.45
CA TYR A 66 11.01 -4.33 14.84
C TYR A 66 9.53 -3.98 14.94
N PHE A 67 9.08 -2.87 14.35
CA PHE A 67 7.67 -2.47 14.41
C PHE A 67 6.79 -3.23 13.41
N MET A 68 7.34 -3.63 12.28
CA MET A 68 6.67 -4.42 11.25
C MET A 68 7.43 -5.74 11.03
N PRO A 69 7.15 -6.78 11.86
CA PRO A 69 7.90 -8.03 11.85
C PRO A 69 7.88 -8.74 10.49
N LYS A 70 8.92 -9.53 10.20
CA LYS A 70 8.99 -10.33 8.96
C LYS A 70 7.76 -11.22 8.76
N SER A 71 7.20 -11.78 9.83
CA SER A 71 5.96 -12.59 9.78
C SER A 71 4.76 -11.80 9.27
N LEU A 72 4.64 -10.52 9.63
CA LEU A 72 3.59 -9.63 9.10
C LEU A 72 3.75 -9.51 7.58
N TRP A 73 4.95 -9.26 7.08
CA TRP A 73 5.20 -9.14 5.64
C TRP A 73 4.90 -10.42 4.87
N VAL A 74 5.21 -11.60 5.45
CA VAL A 74 4.84 -12.90 4.89
C VAL A 74 3.32 -13.03 4.78
N ALA A 75 2.59 -12.69 5.86
CA ALA A 75 1.13 -12.72 5.85
C ALA A 75 0.53 -11.75 4.81
N ILE A 76 1.04 -10.51 4.73
CA ILE A 76 0.64 -9.53 3.70
C ILE A 76 0.87 -10.08 2.30
N THR A 77 2.02 -10.73 2.07
CA THR A 77 2.36 -11.34 0.78
C THR A 77 1.36 -12.42 0.40
N GLU A 78 1.01 -13.29 1.35
CA GLU A 78 0.01 -14.34 1.15
C GLU A 78 -1.36 -13.76 0.77
N GLN A 79 -1.85 -12.77 1.53
CA GLN A 79 -3.14 -12.15 1.25
C GLN A 79 -3.16 -11.36 -0.07
N THR A 80 -2.05 -10.71 -0.41
CA THR A 80 -1.86 -10.04 -1.70
C THR A 80 -1.93 -11.04 -2.86
N ASN A 81 -1.25 -12.18 -2.74
CA ASN A 81 -1.30 -13.24 -3.75
C ASN A 81 -2.68 -13.88 -3.87
N ARG A 82 -3.35 -14.13 -2.74
CA ARG A 82 -4.72 -14.64 -2.68
C ARG A 82 -5.67 -13.71 -3.41
N TYR A 83 -5.61 -12.41 -3.11
CA TYR A 83 -6.42 -11.41 -3.80
C TYR A 83 -6.13 -11.36 -5.30
N ALA A 84 -4.85 -11.43 -5.70
CA ALA A 84 -4.50 -11.44 -7.12
C ALA A 84 -5.18 -12.60 -7.87
N VAL A 85 -5.27 -13.78 -7.26
CA VAL A 85 -5.98 -14.96 -7.81
C VAL A 85 -7.49 -14.75 -7.83
N GLN A 86 -8.09 -14.28 -6.74
CA GLN A 86 -9.53 -13.99 -6.65
C GLN A 86 -10.00 -13.00 -7.73
N GLN A 87 -9.12 -12.09 -8.16
CA GLN A 87 -9.44 -11.08 -9.16
C GLN A 87 -9.25 -11.52 -10.61
N VAL A 88 -8.75 -12.74 -10.88
CA VAL A 88 -8.42 -13.20 -12.23
C VAL A 88 -9.63 -13.16 -13.16
N ASP A 89 -10.78 -13.65 -12.70
CA ASP A 89 -11.95 -13.82 -13.58
C ASP A 89 -12.55 -12.48 -13.96
N ARG A 90 -12.78 -11.59 -12.98
CA ARG A 90 -13.18 -10.20 -13.22
C ARG A 90 -12.23 -9.48 -14.17
N ARG A 91 -10.91 -9.63 -13.95
CA ARG A 91 -9.89 -8.99 -14.81
C ARG A 91 -9.89 -9.55 -16.22
N ALA A 92 -10.17 -10.84 -16.39
CA ALA A 92 -10.24 -11.46 -17.71
C ALA A 92 -11.42 -10.91 -18.52
N GLU A 93 -12.57 -10.74 -17.89
CA GLU A 93 -13.75 -10.09 -18.51
C GLU A 93 -13.48 -8.63 -18.87
N GLU A 94 -12.92 -7.86 -17.93
CA GLU A 94 -12.58 -6.44 -18.15
C GLU A 94 -11.56 -6.25 -19.27
N GLN A 95 -10.54 -7.11 -19.33
CA GLN A 95 -9.55 -7.06 -20.40
C GLN A 95 -10.20 -7.46 -21.72
N HIS A 96 -11.06 -8.48 -21.74
CA HIS A 96 -11.77 -8.91 -22.93
C HIS A 96 -12.65 -7.80 -23.51
N ALA A 97 -13.43 -7.13 -22.67
CA ALA A 97 -14.32 -6.03 -23.06
C ALA A 97 -13.57 -4.82 -23.64
N LYS A 98 -12.31 -4.61 -23.25
CA LYS A 98 -11.47 -3.49 -23.69
C LYS A 98 -10.64 -3.79 -24.94
N GLN A 99 -10.74 -4.99 -25.53
CA GLN A 99 -9.97 -5.33 -26.72
C GLN A 99 -10.43 -4.54 -27.95
N ARG A 100 -9.46 -3.93 -28.66
CA ARG A 100 -9.72 -3.27 -29.95
C ARG A 100 -9.93 -4.31 -31.06
N GLU A 101 -10.50 -3.87 -32.17
CA GLU A 101 -10.72 -4.73 -33.35
C GLU A 101 -9.39 -5.25 -33.91
N GLY A 102 -9.30 -6.58 -34.07
CA GLY A 102 -8.07 -7.32 -34.36
C GLY A 102 -8.14 -8.76 -33.85
N ARG A 103 -7.00 -9.42 -33.65
CA ARG A 103 -6.92 -10.77 -33.06
C ARG A 103 -7.28 -10.70 -31.57
N ARG A 104 -8.55 -10.96 -31.25
CA ARG A 104 -9.04 -10.95 -29.87
C ARG A 104 -8.70 -12.26 -29.15
N GLU A 105 -8.05 -12.15 -27.99
CA GLU A 105 -7.95 -13.25 -27.04
C GLU A 105 -9.34 -13.55 -26.49
N THR A 106 -9.70 -14.82 -26.33
CA THR A 106 -10.91 -15.20 -25.58
C THR A 106 -10.71 -14.91 -24.08
N VAL A 107 -11.81 -14.76 -23.32
CA VAL A 107 -11.76 -14.65 -21.85
C VAL A 107 -10.94 -15.80 -21.25
N GLN A 108 -11.06 -17.02 -21.80
CA GLN A 108 -10.31 -18.18 -21.34
C GLN A 108 -8.80 -18.05 -21.58
N GLN A 109 -8.37 -17.52 -22.73
CA GLN A 109 -6.96 -17.26 -23.02
C GLN A 109 -6.39 -16.21 -22.08
N ILE A 110 -7.13 -15.11 -21.86
CA ILE A 110 -6.75 -14.06 -20.92
C ILE A 110 -6.64 -14.63 -19.50
N ARG A 111 -7.63 -15.40 -19.06
CA ARG A 111 -7.65 -16.08 -17.76
C ARG A 111 -6.41 -16.95 -17.57
N ARG A 112 -6.06 -17.77 -18.55
CA ARG A 112 -4.85 -18.62 -18.52
C ARG A 112 -3.58 -17.78 -18.38
N ARG A 113 -3.44 -16.71 -19.16
CA ARG A 113 -2.31 -15.78 -19.08
C ARG A 113 -2.22 -15.06 -17.74
N LEU A 114 -3.35 -14.69 -17.14
CA LEU A 114 -3.37 -14.06 -15.81
C LEU A 114 -2.97 -15.06 -14.72
N LYS A 115 -3.42 -16.32 -14.80
CA LYS A 115 -3.05 -17.39 -13.87
C LYS A 115 -1.58 -17.82 -13.99
N SER A 116 -0.98 -17.69 -15.17
CA SER A 116 0.43 -18.04 -15.39
C SER A 116 1.41 -16.99 -14.88
N LYS A 117 0.94 -15.84 -14.36
CA LYS A 117 1.82 -14.84 -13.77
C LYS A 117 2.41 -15.36 -12.47
N LYS A 118 3.73 -15.20 -12.30
CA LYS A 118 4.41 -15.48 -11.03
C LYS A 118 3.77 -14.65 -9.92
N GLY A 119 3.44 -15.31 -8.80
CA GLY A 119 3.05 -14.64 -7.56
C GLY A 119 4.14 -13.70 -7.05
N TYR A 120 3.80 -12.87 -6.09
CA TYR A 120 4.72 -11.92 -5.45
C TYR A 120 5.52 -12.61 -4.35
N ASP A 121 6.81 -12.33 -4.30
CA ASP A 121 7.67 -12.71 -3.18
C ASP A 121 7.65 -11.61 -2.11
N THR A 122 7.91 -11.97 -0.85
CA THR A 122 7.85 -11.01 0.28
C THR A 122 8.85 -9.86 0.13
N TYR A 123 10.03 -10.13 -0.43
CA TYR A 123 11.01 -9.08 -0.68
C TYR A 123 10.53 -8.07 -1.75
N GLU A 124 9.65 -8.47 -2.68
CA GLU A 124 9.07 -7.54 -3.66
C GLU A 124 8.08 -6.59 -2.98
N ILE A 125 7.27 -7.09 -2.04
CA ILE A 125 6.38 -6.24 -1.23
C ILE A 125 7.21 -5.25 -0.40
N LEU A 126 8.31 -5.70 0.21
CA LEU A 126 9.23 -4.83 0.94
C LEU A 126 9.89 -3.79 0.02
N HIS A 127 10.33 -4.18 -1.19
CA HIS A 127 10.85 -3.23 -2.17
C HIS A 127 9.82 -2.16 -2.53
N GLU A 128 8.56 -2.53 -2.78
CA GLU A 128 7.49 -1.57 -3.06
C GLU A 128 7.32 -0.55 -1.94
N VAL A 129 7.28 -1.00 -0.69
CA VAL A 129 7.23 -0.11 0.48
C VAL A 129 8.47 0.77 0.57
N GLY A 130 9.66 0.21 0.30
CA GLY A 130 10.91 0.97 0.21
C GLY A 130 10.86 2.07 -0.86
N LEU A 131 10.28 1.79 -2.04
CA LEU A 131 10.09 2.77 -3.11
C LEU A 131 9.11 3.88 -2.70
N LEU A 132 8.05 3.55 -1.95
CA LEU A 132 7.14 4.55 -1.38
C LEU A 132 7.83 5.42 -0.32
N VAL A 133 8.65 4.83 0.55
CA VAL A 133 9.45 5.58 1.54
C VAL A 133 10.46 6.50 0.85
N ALA A 134 11.20 5.99 -0.14
CA ALA A 134 12.13 6.81 -0.93
C ALA A 134 11.42 7.98 -1.62
N ARG A 135 10.20 7.77 -2.13
CA ARG A 135 9.36 8.82 -2.69
C ARG A 135 8.94 9.87 -1.65
N MET A 136 8.64 9.46 -0.42
CA MET A 136 8.28 10.39 0.67
C MET A 136 9.48 11.23 1.11
N LEU A 137 10.68 10.64 1.17
CA LEU A 137 11.91 11.32 1.57
C LEU A 137 12.46 12.24 0.46
N CYS A 138 12.28 11.86 -0.80
CA CYS A 138 12.68 12.66 -1.96
C CYS A 138 11.44 13.02 -2.81
N PRO A 139 10.60 13.97 -2.33
CA PRO A 139 9.36 14.31 -3.00
C PRO A 139 9.65 14.96 -4.36
N GLN A 140 9.37 14.22 -5.43
CA GLN A 140 9.44 14.76 -6.79
C GLN A 140 8.09 15.38 -7.17
N GLN A 141 8.07 16.55 -7.80
CA GLN A 141 6.82 17.16 -8.29
C GLN A 141 6.15 16.35 -9.42
N ARG A 142 6.90 15.45 -10.06
CA ARG A 142 6.42 14.56 -11.13
C ARG A 142 5.65 13.37 -10.56
N ARG A 143 4.81 12.72 -11.40
CA ARG A 143 4.07 11.50 -11.03
C ARG A 143 5.00 10.40 -10.51
N PHE A 144 4.50 9.50 -9.65
CA PHE A 144 5.27 8.37 -9.11
C PHE A 144 5.95 7.53 -10.21
N ALA A 145 5.25 7.30 -11.32
CA ALA A 145 5.79 6.61 -12.49
C ALA A 145 7.02 7.27 -13.13
N ALA A 146 7.29 8.55 -12.87
CA ALA A 146 8.43 9.28 -13.41
C ALA A 146 9.77 8.78 -12.83
N HIS A 147 9.76 8.08 -11.69
CA HIS A 147 10.98 7.45 -11.14
C HIS A 147 11.55 6.32 -12.01
N TRP A 148 10.77 5.82 -12.98
CA TRP A 148 11.20 4.87 -14.00
C TRP A 148 11.59 5.55 -15.33
N SER A 149 11.56 6.89 -15.40
CA SER A 149 12.02 7.62 -16.57
C SER A 149 13.53 7.44 -16.74
N MET A 150 13.93 7.12 -17.96
CA MET A 150 15.32 7.10 -18.39
C MET A 150 15.73 8.42 -19.05
N VAL A 151 14.81 9.39 -19.13
CA VAL A 151 15.08 10.73 -19.63
C VAL A 151 15.62 11.59 -18.49
N GLU A 152 16.82 12.14 -18.68
CA GLU A 152 17.45 13.08 -17.76
C GLU A 152 16.62 14.36 -17.65
N ASP A 153 16.42 14.85 -16.43
CA ASP A 153 15.78 16.14 -16.15
C ASP A 153 16.58 16.89 -15.08
N GLY A 154 17.47 17.77 -15.53
CA GLY A 154 18.36 18.53 -14.65
C GLY A 154 19.25 17.62 -13.79
N ALA A 155 19.31 17.88 -12.49
CA ALA A 155 20.18 17.15 -11.55
C ALA A 155 19.59 15.83 -11.01
N VAL A 156 18.43 15.37 -11.52
CA VAL A 156 17.81 14.13 -11.03
C VAL A 156 18.37 12.92 -11.79
N PRO A 157 19.00 11.96 -11.10
CA PRO A 157 19.54 10.76 -11.74
C PRO A 157 18.44 9.88 -12.37
N VAL A 158 18.72 9.36 -13.56
CA VAL A 158 17.82 8.49 -14.34
C VAL A 158 17.67 7.10 -13.76
N GLY A 159 16.49 6.49 -13.94
CA GLY A 159 16.30 5.05 -13.81
C GLY A 159 16.53 4.45 -12.42
N ASN A 160 16.48 5.24 -11.34
CA ASN A 160 16.78 4.74 -9.99
C ASN A 160 15.84 3.62 -9.54
N PHE A 161 14.53 3.73 -9.79
CA PHE A 161 13.58 2.70 -9.33
C PHE A 161 13.62 1.45 -10.20
N GLY A 162 13.97 1.60 -11.48
CA GLY A 162 14.11 0.48 -12.42
C GLY A 162 15.14 -0.56 -12.01
N ARG A 163 16.14 -0.17 -11.19
CA ARG A 163 17.16 -1.07 -10.63
C ARG A 163 16.59 -2.04 -9.58
N TYR A 164 15.54 -1.65 -8.87
CA TYR A 164 14.93 -2.44 -7.80
C TYR A 164 13.72 -3.23 -8.28
N MET A 165 12.90 -2.62 -9.13
CA MET A 165 11.68 -3.25 -9.63
C MET A 165 11.23 -2.61 -10.95
N SER A 166 10.67 -3.41 -11.87
CA SER A 166 10.05 -2.84 -13.07
C SER A 166 8.75 -2.09 -12.74
N ARG A 167 8.46 -1.01 -13.47
CA ARG A 167 7.24 -0.22 -13.31
C ARG A 167 5.97 -1.06 -13.35
N ASN A 168 5.91 -2.04 -14.26
CA ASN A 168 4.74 -2.91 -14.42
C ASN A 168 4.58 -3.84 -13.22
N ARG A 169 5.68 -4.35 -12.65
CA ARG A 169 5.64 -5.20 -11.46
C ARG A 169 5.18 -4.41 -10.23
N CYS A 170 5.74 -3.22 -10.01
CA CYS A 170 5.31 -2.28 -8.97
C CYS A 170 3.81 -1.95 -9.09
N THR A 171 3.35 -1.58 -10.30
CA THR A 171 1.94 -1.27 -10.55
C THR A 171 1.02 -2.47 -10.26
N ASN A 172 1.47 -3.68 -10.56
CA ASN A 172 0.71 -4.89 -10.26
C ASN A 172 0.65 -5.16 -8.74
N ILE A 173 1.76 -4.98 -8.01
CA ILE A 173 1.80 -5.12 -6.55
C ILE A 173 0.88 -4.09 -5.89
N LEU A 174 1.01 -2.80 -6.24
CA LEU A 174 0.16 -1.74 -5.68
C LEU A 174 -1.34 -1.98 -5.91
N ARG A 175 -1.70 -2.51 -7.09
CA ARG A 175 -3.09 -2.85 -7.41
C ARG A 175 -3.60 -4.04 -6.59
N ASP A 176 -2.72 -4.98 -6.25
CA ASP A 176 -3.09 -6.25 -5.66
C ASP A 176 -2.86 -6.27 -4.13
N LEU A 177 -2.15 -5.29 -3.57
CA LEU A 177 -1.78 -5.20 -2.15
C LEU A 177 -3.01 -5.37 -1.25
N HIS A 178 -3.02 -6.45 -0.48
CA HIS A 178 -4.11 -6.83 0.43
C HIS A 178 -3.56 -7.36 1.74
N PHE A 179 -4.33 -7.18 2.81
CA PHE A 179 -3.93 -7.56 4.18
C PHE A 179 -4.85 -8.62 4.80
N VAL A 180 -5.98 -8.92 4.15
CA VAL A 180 -7.00 -9.86 4.61
C VAL A 180 -7.54 -10.66 3.43
N ASP A 181 -8.15 -11.80 3.73
CA ASP A 181 -8.93 -12.55 2.77
C ASP A 181 -10.27 -11.85 2.53
N ASN A 182 -10.55 -11.47 1.29
CA ASN A 182 -11.80 -10.81 0.94
C ASN A 182 -13.01 -11.76 0.94
N GLU A 183 -12.79 -13.07 0.95
CA GLU A 183 -13.84 -14.09 1.03
C GLU A 183 -14.16 -14.48 2.48
N ALA A 184 -13.40 -13.96 3.46
CA ALA A 184 -13.71 -14.17 4.86
C ALA A 184 -15.06 -13.53 5.25
N PRO A 185 -15.77 -14.10 6.25
CA PRO A 185 -17.02 -13.54 6.74
C PRO A 185 -16.87 -12.05 7.12
N ARG A 186 -17.84 -11.23 6.68
CA ARG A 186 -17.84 -9.80 7.00
C ARG A 186 -18.04 -9.60 8.50
N THR A 187 -17.15 -8.80 9.08
CA THR A 187 -17.27 -8.35 10.47
C THR A 187 -17.99 -7.00 10.54
N HIS A 188 -18.55 -6.67 11.72
CA HIS A 188 -19.09 -5.32 11.99
C HIS A 188 -17.99 -4.24 12.11
N ASP A 189 -16.73 -4.64 12.23
CA ASP A 189 -15.58 -3.74 12.26
C ASP A 189 -15.40 -3.03 10.91
N LYS A 190 -15.51 -1.70 10.89
CA LYS A 190 -15.32 -0.89 9.68
C LYS A 190 -13.88 -0.90 9.15
N LEU A 191 -12.89 -1.18 10.01
CA LEU A 191 -11.46 -1.21 9.68
C LEU A 191 -10.92 -2.63 9.48
N TRP A 192 -11.79 -3.63 9.36
CA TRP A 192 -11.41 -5.05 9.33
C TRP A 192 -10.32 -5.38 8.30
N LYS A 193 -10.30 -4.68 7.16
CA LYS A 193 -9.28 -4.84 6.11
C LYS A 193 -7.87 -4.41 6.52
N LEU A 194 -7.75 -3.51 7.49
CA LEU A 194 -6.47 -3.03 8.01
C LEU A 194 -6.13 -3.66 9.36
N ARG A 195 -7.09 -4.34 9.99
CA ARG A 195 -6.98 -4.87 11.35
C ARG A 195 -5.73 -5.73 11.58
N PRO A 196 -5.30 -6.62 10.66
CA PRO A 196 -4.06 -7.39 10.88
C PRO A 196 -2.81 -6.51 11.03
N VAL A 197 -2.70 -5.47 10.20
CA VAL A 197 -1.57 -4.53 10.24
C VAL A 197 -1.66 -3.65 11.48
N VAL A 198 -2.85 -3.12 11.79
CA VAL A 198 -3.09 -2.26 12.96
C VAL A 198 -2.78 -3.02 14.25
N ASN A 199 -3.26 -4.26 14.39
CA ASN A 199 -3.02 -5.08 15.57
C ASN A 199 -1.53 -5.38 15.74
N SER A 200 -0.84 -5.75 14.66
CA SER A 200 0.60 -6.01 14.70
C SER A 200 1.36 -4.76 15.13
N LEU A 201 1.05 -3.59 14.57
CA LEU A 201 1.69 -2.33 14.94
C LEU A 201 1.42 -2.01 16.42
N GLN A 202 0.15 -2.01 16.84
CA GLN A 202 -0.24 -1.75 18.23
C GLN A 202 0.52 -2.65 19.22
N GLN A 203 0.57 -3.95 18.95
CA GLN A 203 1.32 -4.90 19.77
C GLN A 203 2.82 -4.57 19.83
N ARG A 204 3.44 -4.25 18.69
CA ARG A 204 4.88 -3.94 18.64
C ARG A 204 5.23 -2.59 19.27
N PHE A 205 4.33 -1.60 19.16
CA PHE A 205 4.48 -0.34 19.88
C PHE A 205 4.36 -0.56 21.39
N LEU A 206 3.33 -1.26 21.88
CA LEU A 206 3.17 -1.52 23.31
C LEU A 206 4.33 -2.36 23.89
N ALA A 207 4.85 -3.33 23.13
CA ALA A 207 6.00 -4.13 23.56
C ALA A 207 7.35 -3.41 23.45
N GLY A 208 7.42 -2.32 22.68
CA GLY A 208 8.66 -1.59 22.42
C GLY A 208 9.10 -0.62 23.49
N TRP A 209 8.20 -0.29 24.42
CA TRP A 209 8.43 0.76 25.41
C TRP A 209 8.08 0.25 26.81
N LEU A 210 9.04 0.41 27.73
CA LEU A 210 8.81 0.23 29.16
C LEU A 210 8.13 1.47 29.72
N LYS A 211 7.21 1.23 30.65
CA LYS A 211 6.61 2.25 31.51
C LYS A 211 7.41 2.27 32.82
N MET A 212 7.80 3.44 33.32
CA MET A 212 8.10 3.57 34.75
C MET A 212 6.75 3.52 35.49
N LEU A 213 6.50 2.47 36.28
CA LEU A 213 5.42 2.52 37.27
C LEU A 213 5.88 3.50 38.34
N ASN A 214 5.18 4.62 38.51
CA ASN A 214 5.38 5.48 39.67
C ASN A 214 5.15 4.65 40.94
N SER A 215 6.25 4.37 41.64
CA SER A 215 6.31 3.78 42.98
C SER A 215 5.85 4.78 44.03
#